data_AF-A0A3E0DK23-F1
#
_entry.id   AF-A0A3E0DK23-F1
#
_cell.length_a   1.000
_cell.length_b   1.000
_cell.length_c   1.000
_cell.angle_alpha   90.00
_cell.angle_beta   90.00
_cell.angle_gamma   90.00
#
_symmetry.space_group_name_H-M   'P 1'
#
loop_
_entity.id
_entity.type
_entity.pdbx_description
1 polymer ?
#
loop_
_entity_poly.entity_id
_entity_poly.type
_entity_poly.pdbx_seq_one_letter_code
_entity_poly.pdbx_strand_id
1 'polypeptide(L)'
;MNLYKFQTINNLSLEGLIKHSLYFARTDQLNDPTEGMFALEGHSKDLKKFGILSMTKGEPSQIENSPFMWAHYSNELKGFCLASTALFQA
;
A
#
# COMPACT_ATOMS: atom_id res chain seq x y z
N MET A 1 -14.55 -4.68 -2.26
CA MET A 1 -13.50 -3.88 -2.90
C MET A 1 -12.19 -4.21 -2.23
N ASN A 2 -11.17 -4.53 -3.01
CA ASN A 2 -9.88 -4.97 -2.48
C ASN A 2 -8.86 -3.85 -2.63
N LEU A 3 -8.05 -3.69 -1.59
CA LEU A 3 -6.87 -2.85 -1.60
C LEU A 3 -5.64 -3.74 -1.73
N TYR A 4 -4.72 -3.36 -2.60
CA TYR A 4 -3.50 -4.12 -2.82
C TYR A 4 -2.26 -3.30 -2.47
N LYS A 5 -1.31 -3.90 -1.75
CA LYS A 5 0.00 -3.33 -1.45
C LYS A 5 1.10 -4.30 -1.86
N PHE A 6 2.00 -3.87 -2.74
CA PHE A 6 3.21 -4.64 -3.01
C PHE A 6 4.30 -4.36 -1.96
N GLN A 7 5.05 -5.40 -1.59
CA GLN A 7 6.24 -5.32 -0.75
C GLN A 7 7.39 -6.12 -1.35
N THR A 8 8.55 -5.49 -1.53
CA THR A 8 9.80 -6.20 -1.87
C THR A 8 10.20 -7.12 -0.73
N ILE A 9 10.65 -8.34 -1.05
CA ILE A 9 11.11 -9.29 -0.02
C ILE A 9 12.44 -8.83 0.56
N ASN A 10 12.43 -8.59 1.88
CA ASN A 10 13.61 -8.42 2.72
C ASN A 10 13.29 -8.85 4.17
N ASN A 11 14.28 -8.82 5.05
CA ASN A 11 14.11 -9.25 6.45
C ASN A 11 13.00 -8.47 7.19
N LEU A 12 12.87 -7.15 6.93
CA LEU A 12 11.86 -6.31 7.56
C LEU A 12 10.45 -6.64 7.07
N SER A 13 10.27 -6.87 5.76
CA SER A 13 8.97 -7.23 5.20
C SER A 13 8.50 -8.60 5.68
N LEU A 14 9.42 -9.56 5.83
CA LEU A 14 9.13 -10.89 6.34
C LEU A 14 8.78 -10.85 7.83
N GLU A 15 9.53 -10.08 8.62
CA GLU A 15 9.22 -9.87 10.04
C GLU A 15 7.85 -9.21 10.21
N GLY A 16 7.53 -8.21 9.38
CA GLY A 16 6.22 -7.59 9.32
C GLY A 16 5.10 -8.61 9.07
N LEU A 17 5.30 -9.52 8.11
CA LEU A 17 4.35 -10.58 7.79
C LEU A 17 4.14 -11.55 8.97
N ILE A 18 5.21 -12.01 9.60
CA ILE A 18 5.16 -12.90 10.77
C ILE A 18 4.43 -12.23 11.94
N LYS A 19 4.71 -10.95 12.18
CA LYS A 19 4.11 -10.16 13.27
C LYS A 19 2.73 -9.61 12.95
N HIS A 20 2.18 -9.85 11.75
CA HIS A 20 0.92 -9.27 11.28
C HIS A 20 0.91 -7.73 11.39
N SER A 21 2.03 -7.10 11.03
CA SER A 21 2.24 -5.65 11.14
C SER A 21 2.62 -5.04 9.79
N LEU A 22 2.21 -3.80 9.56
CA LEU A 22 2.51 -3.03 8.35
C LEU A 22 3.36 -1.81 8.70
N TYR A 23 4.35 -1.55 7.86
CA TYR A 23 5.17 -0.35 7.93
C TYR A 23 4.68 0.66 6.90
N PHE A 24 4.72 1.93 7.27
CA PHE A 24 4.26 3.04 6.45
C PHE A 24 5.39 4.03 6.23
N ALA A 25 5.38 4.68 5.07
CA ALA A 25 6.26 5.81 4.83
C ALA A 25 5.86 6.99 5.73
N ARG A 26 6.86 7.74 6.19
CA ARG A 26 6.61 9.05 6.79
C ARG A 26 6.19 10.03 5.71
N THR A 27 5.43 11.06 6.11
CA THR A 27 4.91 12.07 5.19
C THR A 27 6.01 12.82 4.42
N ASP A 28 7.20 12.97 5.00
CA ASP A 28 8.36 13.63 4.38
C ASP A 28 9.12 12.75 3.38
N GLN A 29 8.80 11.45 3.30
CA GLN A 29 9.48 10.48 2.45
C GLN A 29 8.60 9.98 1.30
N LEU A 30 7.44 10.59 1.11
CA LEU A 30 6.52 10.26 0.03
C LEU A 30 7.11 10.69 -1.32
N ASN A 31 7.06 9.79 -2.30
CA ASN A 31 7.52 10.00 -3.66
C ASN A 31 6.68 9.25 -4.72
N ASP A 32 5.64 8.54 -4.31
CA ASP A 32 4.79 7.73 -5.19
C ASP A 32 3.51 8.50 -5.54
N PRO A 33 3.14 8.60 -6.83
CA PRO A 33 1.96 9.36 -7.25
C PRO A 33 0.62 8.80 -6.75
N THR A 34 0.61 7.59 -6.17
CA THR A 34 -0.56 6.98 -5.53
C THR A 34 -0.65 7.28 -4.03
N GLU A 35 0.39 7.87 -3.43
CA GLU A 35 0.37 8.30 -2.03
C GLU A 35 -0.64 9.43 -1.83
N GLY A 36 -1.61 9.22 -0.93
CA GLY A 36 -2.68 10.18 -0.67
C GLY A 36 -3.89 10.06 -1.59
N MET A 37 -3.94 9.10 -2.53
CA MET A 37 -5.16 8.79 -3.29
C MET A 37 -6.30 8.23 -2.42
N PHE A 38 -5.98 7.85 -1.18
CA PHE A 38 -6.94 7.31 -0.22
C PHE A 38 -6.98 8.22 1.00
N ALA A 39 -8.15 8.79 1.26
CA ALA A 39 -8.45 9.33 2.57
C ALA A 39 -8.88 8.15 3.47
N LEU A 40 -8.08 7.82 4.47
CA LEU A 40 -8.60 7.08 5.62
C LEU A 40 -9.51 8.07 6.37
N GLU A 41 -10.79 7.74 6.50
CA GLU A 41 -11.72 8.60 7.25
C GLU A 41 -11.25 8.70 8.71
N GLY A 42 -10.93 9.94 9.11
CA GLY A 42 -10.31 10.25 10.40
C GLY A 42 -9.60 11.59 10.32
N HIS A 43 -10.32 12.68 10.63
CA HIS A 43 -9.75 14.02 10.68
C HIS A 43 -8.76 14.18 11.84
N SER A 44 -7.50 13.79 11.62
CA SER A 44 -6.41 14.13 12.53
C SER A 44 -5.66 15.36 12.00
N LYS A 45 -5.56 16.41 12.84
CA LYS A 45 -4.81 17.63 12.52
C LYS A 45 -3.28 17.45 12.60
N ASP A 46 -2.80 16.30 13.08
CA ASP A 46 -1.38 16.06 13.34
C ASP A 46 -0.87 14.86 12.52
N LEU A 47 -0.74 15.06 11.20
CA LEU A 47 -0.29 14.06 10.23
C LEU A 47 1.09 13.47 10.55
N LYS A 48 1.92 14.16 11.35
CA LYS A 48 3.25 13.69 11.75
C LYS A 48 3.23 12.44 12.62
N LYS A 49 2.08 12.11 13.22
CA LYS A 49 1.89 10.90 14.03
C LYS A 49 1.38 9.70 13.23
N PHE A 50 1.08 9.89 11.95
CA PHE A 50 0.47 8.88 11.09
C PHE A 50 1.45 8.48 9.99
N GLY A 51 1.49 7.19 9.71
CA GLY A 51 2.11 6.66 8.51
C GLY A 51 1.13 6.67 7.35
N ILE A 52 1.62 6.90 6.12
CA ILE A 52 0.77 6.86 4.93
C ILE A 52 0.84 5.49 4.27
N LEU A 53 -0.34 4.92 4.03
CA LEU A 53 -0.54 3.67 3.31
C LEU A 53 -0.86 3.98 1.85
N SER A 54 0.10 3.75 0.95
CA SER A 54 -0.17 3.73 -0.49
C SER A 54 -0.61 2.34 -0.91
N MET A 55 -1.83 2.22 -1.42
CA MET A 55 -2.40 0.99 -1.98
C MET A 55 -2.92 1.26 -3.38
N THR A 56 -3.33 0.22 -4.09
CA THR A 56 -4.18 0.39 -5.27
C THR A 56 -5.57 -0.14 -5.02
N LYS A 57 -6.55 0.46 -5.68
CA LYS A 57 -7.96 0.10 -5.64
C LYS A 57 -8.41 -0.19 -7.06
N GLY A 58 -9.02 -1.35 -7.26
CA GLY A 58 -9.58 -1.74 -8.54
C GLY A 58 -10.01 -3.20 -8.54
N GLU A 59 -10.67 -3.61 -9.62
CA GLU A 59 -10.94 -5.03 -9.87
C GLU A 59 -9.62 -5.77 -10.19
N PRO A 60 -9.46 -7.03 -9.75
CA PRO A 60 -8.22 -7.79 -9.96
C PRO A 60 -7.77 -7.79 -11.42
N SER A 61 -8.71 -7.97 -12.36
CA SER A 61 -8.43 -7.99 -13.80
C SER A 61 -7.84 -6.67 -14.30
N GLN A 62 -8.27 -5.52 -13.78
CA GLN A 62 -7.72 -4.22 -14.21
C GLN A 62 -6.31 -3.98 -13.66
N ILE A 63 -6.05 -4.47 -12.44
CA ILE A 63 -4.73 -4.39 -11.81
C ILE A 63 -3.75 -5.30 -12.56
N GLU A 64 -4.13 -6.55 -12.82
CA GLU A 64 -3.32 -7.52 -13.57
C GLU A 64 -3.01 -7.06 -15.00
N ASN A 65 -3.91 -6.30 -15.65
CA ASN A 65 -3.76 -5.83 -17.03
C ASN A 65 -2.78 -4.65 -17.20
N SER A 66 -2.22 -4.08 -16.13
CA SER A 66 -1.21 -3.00 -16.22
C SER A 66 0.13 -3.38 -15.56
N PRO A 67 0.73 -4.54 -15.90
CA PRO A 67 1.87 -5.09 -15.17
C PRO A 67 3.11 -4.19 -15.25
N PHE A 68 3.29 -3.42 -16.34
CA PHE A 68 4.43 -2.50 -16.48
C PHE A 68 4.35 -1.28 -15.55
N MET A 69 3.13 -0.78 -15.27
CA MET A 69 2.92 0.27 -14.28
C MET A 69 3.24 -0.26 -12.88
N TRP A 70 2.78 -1.48 -12.56
CA TRP A 70 3.07 -2.11 -11.28
C TRP A 70 4.54 -2.43 -11.12
N ALA A 71 5.20 -3.02 -12.12
CA ALA A 71 6.60 -3.42 -12.08
C ALA A 71 7.52 -2.27 -11.68
N HIS A 72 7.27 -1.05 -12.16
CA HIS A 72 8.05 0.13 -11.75
C HIS A 72 7.94 0.44 -10.25
N TYR A 73 6.72 0.42 -9.69
CA TYR A 73 6.48 0.71 -8.26
C TYR A 73 6.68 -0.52 -7.35
N SER A 74 6.80 -1.71 -7.92
CA SER A 74 6.93 -2.98 -7.22
C SER A 74 8.31 -3.62 -7.39
N ASN A 75 9.34 -2.83 -7.71
CA ASN A 75 10.70 -3.35 -7.86
C ASN A 75 10.75 -4.59 -8.78
N GLU A 76 10.16 -4.46 -9.97
CA GLU A 76 10.03 -5.53 -10.98
C GLU A 76 9.27 -6.78 -10.49
N LEU A 77 8.28 -6.61 -9.62
CA LEU A 77 7.48 -7.69 -9.02
C LEU A 77 8.32 -8.70 -8.20
N LYS A 78 9.53 -8.33 -7.75
CA LYS A 78 10.39 -9.17 -6.90
C LYS A 78 9.95 -9.10 -5.43
N GLY A 79 8.80 -9.68 -5.13
CA GLY A 79 8.19 -9.55 -3.82
C GLY A 79 6.84 -10.24 -3.67
N PHE A 80 6.05 -9.79 -2.70
CA PHE A 80 4.69 -10.29 -2.48
C PHE A 80 3.67 -9.14 -2.52
N CYS A 81 2.44 -9.48 -2.89
CA CYS A 81 1.30 -8.57 -2.87
C CYS A 81 0.39 -8.91 -1.70
N LEU A 82 0.13 -7.94 -0.84
CA LEU A 82 -0.86 -8.02 0.23
C LEU A 82 -2.20 -7.53 -0.30
N ALA A 83 -3.21 -8.39 -0.27
CA ALA A 83 -4.59 -8.04 -0.55
C ALA A 83 -5.36 -7.88 0.77
N SER A 84 -6.04 -6.75 0.94
CA SER A 84 -6.94 -6.51 2.06
C SER A 84 -8.32 -6.15 1.56
N THR A 85 -9.35 -6.73 2.16
CA THR A 85 -10.74 -6.37 1.90
C THR A 85 -11.09 -5.18 2.79
N ALA A 86 -11.22 -3.99 2.20
CA ALA A 86 -11.70 -2.83 2.93
C ALA A 86 -13.24 -2.86 3.01
N LEU A 87 -13.77 -2.87 4.23
CA LEU A 87 -15.18 -2.61 4.50
C LEU A 87 -15.30 -1.13 4.87
N PHE A 88 -15.77 -0.30 3.95
CA PHE A 88 -16.18 1.06 4.29
C PHE A 88 -17.62 1.00 4.80
N GLN A 89 -17.86 1.41 6.04
CA GLN A 89 -19.21 1.70 6.51
C GLN A 89 -19.59 3.07 5.96
N ALA A 90 -20.70 3.13 5.24
CA ALA A 90 -21.26 4.35 4.68
C ALA A 90 -21.90 5.25 5.75
#